data_AF-A0A252E3Y3-F1
#
_entry.id   AF-A0A252E3Y3-F1
#
_cell.length_a   1.000
_cell.length_b   1.000
_cell.length_c   1.000
_cell.angle_alpha   90.00
_cell.angle_beta   90.00
_cell.angle_gamma   90.00
#
_symmetry.space_group_name_H-M   'P 1'
#
loop_
_entity.id
_entity.type
_entity.pdbx_description
1 polymer ?
#
loop_
_entity_poly.entity_id
_entity_poly.type
_entity_poly.pdbx_seq_one_letter_code
_entity_poly.pdbx_strand_id
1 'polypeptide(L)'
;MTGKNARHNAFLRLVSGNGAPFRSEFRYSLLPSKEMIIGRDPSCQIVLDAMMYRMVSRRHAVVRPLSSSPDNKFSWLICDLNSANGTYLNGHRLQGCQELHAGDRISLGADGPQFVFEHEYVSQATIMTRPATPLPSAGSYQGQSKSDSVSFTQLFPIISTGKDLTRKAYLVPGILTVVFVVLMFATVGQPQANQVIVASYIAFAAYYFVYQLCGKQKPWWVLVSVALGTALILKSPLLDFFIFVFRGILPGNLPSSQDSITFTELLVRMFFGAGLMEELLKALPVLVALILGMTLPSPWRERIGIWEPLDGILLGTASAVGFTLLETLGQYVPVITQNVAQQAGVGTGQLVGLQLLIPRILGSVAGHMAYSGYLGYFIGLAVLKPRLIWQILPIGYVSAAALHALWNATGSINALLLVVVGVLSYAFLMAAILKARALSPTRSQNFATRFLGPK
;
A
#
# COMPACT_ATOMS: atom_id res chain seq x y z
N MET A 1 -35.04 -43.00 0.12
CA MET A 1 -34.13 -43.58 1.13
C MET A 1 -32.97 -42.61 1.34
N THR A 2 -32.99 -41.87 2.44
CA THR A 2 -31.99 -40.85 2.79
C THR A 2 -30.76 -41.52 3.41
N GLY A 3 -29.66 -41.61 2.66
CA GLY A 3 -28.37 -42.11 3.15
C GLY A 3 -27.78 -41.16 4.19
N LYS A 4 -27.83 -41.57 5.47
CA LYS A 4 -27.18 -40.89 6.59
C LYS A 4 -25.65 -41.09 6.49
N ASN A 5 -24.94 -40.13 5.91
CA ASN A 5 -23.48 -40.08 6.03
C ASN A 5 -23.11 -39.52 7.42
N ALA A 6 -22.48 -40.34 8.26
CA ALA A 6 -21.82 -39.87 9.47
C ALA A 6 -20.79 -38.79 9.09
N ARG A 7 -20.93 -37.57 9.64
CA ARG A 7 -19.97 -36.49 9.42
C ARG A 7 -18.83 -36.64 10.42
N HIS A 8 -17.66 -37.03 9.94
CA HIS A 8 -16.42 -36.98 10.71
C HIS A 8 -15.84 -35.57 10.61
N ASN A 9 -15.80 -34.86 11.73
CA ASN A 9 -15.24 -33.52 11.79
C ASN A 9 -13.91 -33.57 12.55
N ALA A 10 -12.80 -33.51 11.81
CA ALA A 10 -11.46 -33.40 12.35
C ALA A 10 -10.92 -31.97 12.16
N PHE A 11 -10.26 -31.43 13.19
CA PHE A 11 -9.73 -30.07 13.18
C PHE A 11 -8.34 -30.00 13.81
N LEU A 12 -7.55 -29.02 13.38
CA LEU A 12 -6.38 -28.54 14.11
C LEU A 12 -6.69 -27.17 14.69
N ARG A 13 -6.62 -27.03 16.02
CA ARG A 13 -6.75 -25.74 16.70
C ARG A 13 -5.38 -25.21 17.08
N LEU A 14 -5.05 -23.98 16.68
CA LEU A 14 -3.82 -23.31 17.09
C LEU A 14 -3.95 -22.79 18.54
N VAL A 15 -3.07 -23.21 19.45
CA VAL A 15 -3.19 -22.95 20.90
C VAL A 15 -2.12 -22.01 21.46
N SER A 16 -0.94 -21.94 20.84
CA SER A 16 0.09 -20.97 21.26
C SER A 16 0.93 -20.52 20.09
N GLY A 17 1.07 -19.20 19.97
CA GLY A 17 2.07 -18.53 19.16
C GLY A 17 2.46 -17.26 19.90
N ASN A 18 3.73 -17.13 20.28
CA ASN A 18 4.22 -15.95 21.00
C ASN A 18 3.93 -14.68 20.18
N GLY A 19 2.87 -13.96 20.54
CA GLY A 19 2.47 -12.70 19.91
C GLY A 19 0.96 -12.49 19.67
N ALA A 20 0.08 -13.46 19.97
CA ALA A 20 -1.37 -13.23 19.84
C ALA A 20 -1.99 -12.70 21.15
N PRO A 21 -2.57 -11.48 21.19
CA PRO A 21 -3.44 -11.09 22.29
C PRO A 21 -4.69 -11.99 22.29
N PHE A 22 -5.13 -12.34 23.49
CA PHE A 22 -6.30 -13.16 23.84
C PHE A 22 -7.47 -13.16 22.83
N ARG A 23 -7.99 -14.37 22.53
CA ARG A 23 -9.29 -14.71 21.89
C ARG A 23 -9.43 -14.63 20.35
N SER A 24 -8.61 -15.36 19.60
CA SER A 24 -9.06 -15.92 18.31
C SER A 24 -8.54 -17.35 18.15
N GLU A 25 -9.41 -18.33 18.41
CA GLU A 25 -9.11 -19.74 18.17
C GLU A 25 -9.14 -20.02 16.67
N PHE A 26 -7.97 -20.02 16.01
CA PHE A 26 -7.91 -20.46 14.61
C PHE A 26 -8.06 -21.99 14.56
N ARG A 27 -9.18 -22.45 13.99
CA ARG A 27 -9.48 -23.87 13.75
C ARG A 27 -9.41 -24.17 12.26
N TYR A 28 -8.63 -25.17 11.89
CA TYR A 28 -8.44 -25.61 10.50
C TYR A 28 -9.13 -26.97 10.31
N SER A 29 -10.13 -27.04 9.43
CA SER A 29 -10.82 -28.30 9.14
C SER A 29 -9.97 -29.21 8.28
N LEU A 30 -9.89 -30.49 8.67
CA LEU A 30 -9.19 -31.53 7.95
C LEU A 30 -10.20 -32.33 7.11
N LEU A 31 -9.94 -32.44 5.81
CA LEU A 31 -10.85 -33.09 4.85
C LEU A 31 -10.36 -34.50 4.51
N PRO A 32 -11.18 -35.56 4.67
CA PRO A 32 -10.75 -36.95 4.45
C PRO A 32 -10.22 -37.28 3.04
N SER A 33 -10.40 -36.38 2.08
CA SER A 33 -9.93 -36.52 0.69
C SER A 33 -8.65 -35.73 0.38
N LYS A 34 -8.05 -35.05 1.37
CA LYS A 34 -6.96 -34.10 1.11
C LYS A 34 -5.90 -34.07 2.22
N GLU A 35 -4.63 -34.09 1.80
CA GLU A 35 -3.51 -33.81 2.70
C GLU A 35 -3.38 -32.30 2.98
N MET A 36 -2.99 -31.97 4.21
CA MET A 36 -2.89 -30.61 4.72
C MET A 36 -1.45 -30.33 5.13
N ILE A 37 -0.75 -29.53 4.34
CA ILE A 37 0.63 -29.12 4.61
C ILE A 37 0.62 -27.88 5.52
N ILE A 38 1.47 -27.91 6.54
CA ILE A 38 1.68 -26.83 7.50
C ILE A 38 3.06 -26.23 7.27
N GLY A 39 3.17 -24.91 7.15
CA GLY A 39 4.46 -24.25 6.95
C GLY A 39 4.34 -22.74 6.69
N ARG A 40 5.49 -22.10 6.45
CA ARG A 40 5.56 -20.66 6.10
C ARG A 40 5.33 -20.36 4.63
N ASP A 41 5.40 -21.37 3.77
CA ASP A 41 5.21 -21.18 2.33
C ASP A 41 3.73 -20.91 2.03
N PRO A 42 3.39 -19.86 1.24
CA PRO A 42 2.00 -19.57 0.88
C PRO A 42 1.27 -20.71 0.15
N SER A 43 1.99 -21.69 -0.41
CA SER A 43 1.41 -22.90 -1.02
C SER A 43 0.89 -23.94 0.00
N CYS A 44 1.20 -23.78 1.29
CA CYS A 44 0.70 -24.65 2.35
C CYS A 44 -0.80 -24.43 2.59
N GLN A 45 -1.49 -25.47 3.05
CA GLN A 45 -2.92 -25.36 3.39
C GLN A 45 -3.11 -24.67 4.75
N ILE A 46 -2.14 -24.82 5.65
CA ILE A 46 -2.05 -24.07 6.91
C ILE A 46 -0.79 -23.22 6.84
N VAL A 47 -0.98 -21.94 6.48
CA VAL A 47 0.11 -20.97 6.33
C VAL A 47 0.33 -20.24 7.65
N LEU A 48 1.55 -20.34 8.16
CA LEU A 48 2.01 -19.60 9.33
C LEU A 48 2.82 -18.37 8.89
N ASP A 49 2.61 -17.23 9.56
CA ASP A 49 3.25 -15.97 9.21
C ASP A 49 4.79 -16.10 9.22
N ALA A 50 5.41 -15.69 8.12
CA ALA A 50 6.82 -15.95 7.91
C ALA A 50 7.76 -15.08 8.77
N MET A 51 7.27 -13.94 9.24
CA MET A 51 8.01 -13.01 10.09
C MET A 51 7.87 -13.37 11.57
N MET A 52 6.69 -13.87 11.97
CA MET A 52 6.39 -14.30 13.33
C MET A 52 6.99 -15.69 13.66
N TYR A 53 6.88 -16.65 12.75
CA TYR A 53 7.26 -18.05 13.00
C TYR A 53 8.50 -18.49 12.23
N ARG A 54 9.61 -17.74 12.38
CA ARG A 54 10.87 -17.98 11.63
C ARG A 54 11.43 -19.40 11.77
N MET A 55 11.20 -20.03 12.93
CA MET A 55 11.63 -21.39 13.23
C MET A 55 10.83 -22.48 12.48
N VAL A 56 9.70 -22.14 11.87
CA VAL A 56 8.93 -23.10 11.08
C VAL A 56 9.54 -23.20 9.67
N SER A 57 9.77 -24.38 9.10
CA SER A 57 10.20 -24.50 7.70
C SER A 57 9.14 -24.01 6.70
N ARG A 58 9.56 -23.73 5.46
CA ARG A 58 8.65 -23.38 4.35
C ARG A 58 7.52 -24.40 4.19
N ARG A 59 7.86 -25.68 4.11
CA ARG A 59 6.94 -26.81 4.28
C ARG A 59 7.47 -27.61 5.47
N HIS A 60 6.74 -27.60 6.59
CA HIS A 60 7.26 -28.10 7.86
C HIS A 60 6.75 -29.50 8.17
N ALA A 61 5.44 -29.67 8.14
CA ALA A 61 4.79 -30.94 8.43
C ALA A 61 3.57 -31.14 7.54
N VAL A 62 3.09 -32.36 7.41
CA VAL A 62 1.88 -32.70 6.67
C VAL A 62 0.97 -33.58 7.51
N VAL A 63 -0.32 -33.24 7.52
CA VAL A 63 -1.38 -34.07 8.09
C VAL A 63 -2.16 -34.72 6.95
N ARG A 64 -2.24 -36.05 6.95
CA ARG A 64 -2.88 -36.82 5.88
C ARG A 64 -3.83 -37.89 6.42
N PRO A 65 -4.95 -38.17 5.75
CA PRO A 65 -5.85 -39.23 6.16
C PRO A 65 -5.27 -40.61 5.80
N LEU A 66 -5.46 -41.60 6.67
CA LEU A 66 -5.28 -43.01 6.35
C LEU A 66 -6.54 -43.53 5.65
N SER A 67 -6.40 -44.28 4.56
CA SER A 67 -7.56 -44.79 3.79
C SER A 67 -8.48 -45.68 4.65
N SER A 68 -9.76 -45.65 4.29
CA SER A 68 -10.91 -46.19 5.01
C SER A 68 -10.71 -47.64 5.48
N SER A 69 -10.71 -47.83 6.80
CA SER A 69 -11.04 -49.14 7.39
C SER A 69 -12.52 -49.45 7.10
N PRO A 70 -12.92 -50.73 6.92
CA PRO A 70 -14.31 -51.15 6.71
C PRO A 70 -15.30 -50.64 7.79
N ASP A 71 -14.79 -50.17 8.94
CA ASP A 71 -15.57 -49.57 10.04
C ASP A 71 -15.86 -48.07 9.89
N ASN A 72 -15.61 -47.47 8.72
CA ASN A 72 -15.88 -46.05 8.42
C ASN A 72 -15.16 -45.05 9.34
N LYS A 73 -14.06 -45.47 9.99
CA LYS A 73 -13.20 -44.61 10.82
C LYS A 73 -12.06 -44.03 9.97
N PHE A 74 -11.92 -42.70 9.98
CA PHE A 74 -10.80 -41.99 9.38
C PHE A 74 -9.74 -41.71 10.43
N SER A 75 -8.57 -42.33 10.29
CA SER A 75 -7.38 -42.00 11.09
C SER A 75 -6.55 -40.95 10.38
N TRP A 76 -5.84 -40.12 11.13
CA TRP A 76 -4.99 -39.06 10.60
C TRP A 76 -3.54 -39.31 10.98
N LEU A 77 -2.61 -39.11 10.05
CA LEU A 77 -1.18 -39.15 10.32
C LEU A 77 -0.59 -37.74 10.28
N ILE A 78 0.35 -37.45 11.17
CA ILE A 78 1.28 -36.32 11.06
C ILE A 78 2.65 -36.84 10.62
N CYS A 79 3.27 -36.17 9.64
CA CYS A 79 4.62 -36.45 9.19
C CYS A 79 5.45 -35.17 9.16
N ASP A 80 6.71 -35.24 9.61
CA ASP A 80 7.67 -34.16 9.40
C ASP A 80 8.18 -34.15 7.94
N LEU A 81 8.22 -32.98 7.31
CA LEU A 81 8.71 -32.80 5.93
C LEU A 81 10.20 -32.40 5.89
N ASN A 82 11.02 -33.06 6.71
CA ASN A 82 12.43 -32.75 6.92
C ASN A 82 12.62 -31.29 7.34
N SER A 83 11.87 -30.87 8.35
CA SER A 83 11.92 -29.51 8.86
C SER A 83 13.24 -29.25 9.60
N ALA A 84 13.71 -28.00 9.58
CA ALA A 84 15.00 -27.65 10.18
C ALA A 84 15.02 -27.85 11.70
N ASN A 85 13.88 -27.60 12.35
CA ASN A 85 13.74 -27.66 13.81
C ASN A 85 12.94 -28.87 14.31
N GLY A 86 12.47 -29.74 13.40
CA GLY A 86 11.69 -30.94 13.72
C GLY A 86 10.24 -30.65 14.14
N THR A 87 9.38 -31.63 13.89
CA THR A 87 8.00 -31.67 14.42
C THR A 87 7.96 -32.54 15.69
N TYR A 88 7.22 -32.10 16.70
CA TYR A 88 7.06 -32.80 17.97
C TYR A 88 5.59 -33.14 18.19
N LEU A 89 5.32 -34.34 18.70
CA LEU A 89 4.00 -34.78 19.12
C LEU A 89 4.04 -35.04 20.63
N ASN A 90 3.18 -34.36 21.38
CA ASN A 90 3.11 -34.44 22.85
C ASN A 90 4.49 -34.25 23.54
N GLY A 91 5.32 -33.35 22.99
CA GLY A 91 6.66 -33.03 23.52
C GLY A 91 7.79 -33.94 23.04
N HIS A 92 7.49 -35.03 22.34
CA HIS A 92 8.50 -35.93 21.77
C HIS A 92 8.71 -35.66 20.28
N ARG A 93 9.97 -35.61 19.83
CA ARG A 93 10.29 -35.39 18.42
C ARG A 93 9.82 -36.58 17.57
N LEU A 94 9.11 -36.31 16.49
CA LEU A 94 8.61 -37.35 15.59
C LEU A 94 9.78 -38.13 14.98
N GLN A 95 9.67 -39.45 15.02
CA GLN A 95 10.52 -40.38 14.28
C GLN A 95 9.64 -41.07 13.24
N GLY A 96 9.57 -40.48 12.05
CA GLY A 96 8.64 -40.89 10.99
C GLY A 96 7.21 -40.34 11.19
N CYS A 97 6.29 -40.81 10.36
CA CYS A 97 4.88 -40.44 10.46
C CYS A 97 4.22 -41.13 11.66
N GLN A 98 3.42 -40.42 12.44
CA GLN A 98 2.69 -40.96 13.58
C GLN A 98 1.20 -40.66 13.48
N GLU A 99 0.36 -41.55 14.02
CA GLU A 99 -1.09 -41.38 14.09
C GLU A 99 -1.49 -40.34 15.13
N LEU A 100 -2.42 -39.47 14.76
CA LEU A 100 -2.99 -38.42 15.58
C LEU A 100 -4.24 -38.91 16.29
N HIS A 101 -4.26 -38.74 17.60
CA HIS A 101 -5.39 -38.99 18.48
C HIS A 101 -5.97 -37.69 19.02
N ALA A 102 -7.28 -37.67 19.26
CA ALA A 102 -7.96 -36.49 19.80
C ALA A 102 -7.28 -36.02 21.10
N GLY A 103 -6.94 -34.73 21.15
CA GLY A 103 -6.20 -34.11 22.25
C GLY A 103 -4.69 -34.02 22.02
N ASP A 104 -4.14 -34.68 21.00
CA ASP A 104 -2.71 -34.63 20.72
C ASP A 104 -2.23 -33.22 20.40
N ARG A 105 -1.07 -32.87 20.96
CA ARG A 105 -0.42 -31.57 20.77
C ARG A 105 0.74 -31.69 19.80
N ILE A 106 0.65 -30.98 18.69
CA ILE A 106 1.67 -30.92 17.63
C ILE A 106 2.44 -29.60 17.77
N SER A 107 3.76 -29.66 17.98
CA SER A 107 4.63 -28.49 18.06
C SER A 107 5.59 -28.44 16.87
N LEU A 108 5.75 -27.27 16.25
CA LEU A 108 6.64 -27.07 15.10
C LEU A 108 7.98 -26.46 15.55
N GLY A 109 8.88 -27.30 16.03
CA GLY A 109 10.06 -26.93 16.82
C GLY A 109 9.80 -27.02 18.33
N ALA A 110 10.87 -27.17 19.12
CA ALA A 110 10.78 -27.35 20.57
C ALA A 110 10.01 -26.21 21.29
N ASP A 111 10.29 -24.97 20.90
CA ASP A 111 9.62 -23.76 21.42
C ASP A 111 8.67 -23.11 20.38
N GLY A 112 8.21 -23.90 19.41
CA GLY A 112 7.45 -23.42 18.26
C GLY A 112 5.94 -23.29 18.48
N PRO A 113 5.20 -22.85 17.44
CA PRO A 113 3.75 -22.80 17.50
C PRO A 113 3.16 -24.20 17.70
N GLN A 114 2.07 -24.26 18.47
CA GLN A 114 1.46 -25.52 18.90
C GLN A 114 0.01 -25.63 18.44
N PHE A 115 -0.33 -26.78 17.87
CA PHE A 115 -1.68 -27.17 17.48
C PHE A 115 -2.20 -28.29 18.38
N VAL A 116 -3.50 -28.32 18.61
CA VAL A 116 -4.19 -29.46 19.22
C VAL A 116 -5.07 -30.10 18.17
N PHE A 117 -4.95 -31.42 18.01
CA PHE A 117 -5.81 -32.20 17.14
C PHE A 117 -7.12 -32.51 17.84
N GLU A 118 -8.23 -32.14 17.21
CA GLU A 118 -9.58 -32.36 17.72
C GLU A 118 -10.33 -33.24 16.74
N HIS A 119 -10.98 -34.27 17.26
CA HIS A 119 -11.80 -35.17 16.48
C HIS A 119 -13.13 -35.37 17.20
N GLU A 120 -14.20 -34.83 16.62
CA GLU A 120 -15.55 -35.02 17.15
C GLU A 120 -16.15 -36.27 16.52
N TYR A 121 -16.31 -37.30 17.34
CA TYR A 121 -17.05 -38.50 16.99
C TYR A 121 -18.47 -38.36 17.54
N VAL A 122 -19.45 -38.05 16.68
CA VAL A 122 -20.85 -38.21 17.06
C VAL A 122 -21.15 -39.70 17.01
N SER A 123 -21.14 -40.37 18.17
CA SER A 123 -21.72 -41.70 18.29
C SER A 123 -22.81 -41.75 19.33
N GLN A 124 -23.97 -42.26 18.90
CA GLN A 124 -24.92 -42.90 19.79
C GLN A 124 -24.18 -44.02 20.53
N ALA A 125 -24.36 -44.04 21.86
CA ALA A 125 -23.72 -44.94 22.80
C ALA A 125 -23.79 -46.40 22.35
N THR A 126 -22.72 -47.17 22.58
CA THR A 126 -22.77 -48.53 23.17
C THR A 126 -21.37 -48.94 23.66
N ILE A 127 -21.41 -49.78 24.68
CA ILE A 127 -20.44 -50.16 25.71
C ILE A 127 -19.43 -51.23 25.25
N MET A 128 -18.21 -51.10 25.79
CA MET A 128 -17.19 -52.10 26.17
C MET A 128 -16.35 -52.93 25.16
N THR A 129 -15.08 -52.99 25.59
CA THR A 129 -14.09 -54.09 25.61
C THR A 129 -13.22 -54.41 24.39
N ARG A 130 -11.90 -54.22 24.61
CA ARG A 130 -10.74 -54.73 23.86
C ARG A 130 -10.71 -56.25 23.85
N PRO A 131 -10.04 -56.85 22.85
CA PRO A 131 -8.74 -57.47 23.14
C PRO A 131 -7.62 -57.04 22.17
N ALA A 132 -6.39 -57.22 22.62
CA ALA A 132 -5.14 -56.92 21.92
C ALA A 132 -4.63 -58.14 21.12
N THR A 133 -3.89 -57.90 20.03
CA THR A 133 -3.04 -58.91 19.37
C THR A 133 -1.93 -58.23 18.53
N PRO A 134 -0.85 -58.93 18.14
CA PRO A 134 0.54 -58.46 18.26
C PRO A 134 1.14 -57.97 16.93
N LEU A 135 2.32 -57.33 17.03
CA LEU A 135 3.17 -56.91 15.91
C LEU A 135 3.62 -58.08 15.02
N PRO A 136 3.72 -57.86 13.69
CA PRO A 136 4.79 -58.40 12.87
C PRO A 136 5.59 -57.25 12.20
N SER A 137 6.89 -57.15 12.44
CA SER A 137 7.99 -57.76 11.66
C SER A 137 8.45 -56.90 10.49
N ALA A 138 9.74 -56.55 10.55
CA ALA A 138 10.45 -55.70 9.61
C ALA A 138 10.46 -56.26 8.17
N GLY A 139 10.09 -55.40 7.22
CA GLY A 139 10.25 -55.61 5.79
C GLY A 139 11.20 -54.57 5.20
N SER A 140 12.27 -55.06 4.57
CA SER A 140 13.40 -54.36 3.97
C SER A 140 13.07 -53.51 2.74
N TYR A 141 13.69 -52.33 2.70
CA TYR A 141 14.24 -51.57 1.55
C TYR A 141 13.65 -51.72 0.14
N GLN A 142 13.17 -50.59 -0.42
CA GLN A 142 13.62 -50.13 -1.74
C GLN A 142 13.77 -48.60 -1.75
N GLY A 143 15.00 -48.14 -1.99
CA GLY A 143 15.30 -46.73 -2.22
C GLY A 143 14.86 -46.32 -3.62
N GLN A 144 13.93 -45.37 -3.73
CA GLN A 144 13.67 -44.67 -4.99
C GLN A 144 14.54 -43.43 -5.06
N SER A 145 15.38 -43.38 -6.09
CA SER A 145 16.20 -42.24 -6.47
C SER A 145 15.33 -41.01 -6.71
N LYS A 146 15.63 -39.91 -6.02
CA LYS A 146 15.14 -38.57 -6.37
C LYS A 146 15.68 -38.21 -7.76
N SER A 147 14.80 -38.01 -8.74
CA SER A 147 15.17 -37.34 -9.98
C SER A 147 15.32 -35.84 -9.70
N ASP A 148 16.53 -35.30 -9.85
CA ASP A 148 16.81 -33.85 -9.93
C ASP A 148 16.32 -33.28 -11.27
N SER A 149 15.02 -33.44 -11.58
CA SER A 149 14.43 -32.89 -12.80
C SER A 149 13.68 -31.60 -12.47
N VAL A 150 14.17 -30.48 -13.01
CA VAL A 150 13.50 -29.18 -12.94
C VAL A 150 12.21 -29.27 -13.76
N SER A 151 11.07 -28.93 -13.16
CA SER A 151 9.78 -28.96 -13.88
C SER A 151 9.72 -27.86 -14.95
N PHE A 152 8.98 -28.08 -16.02
CA PHE A 152 8.76 -27.07 -17.06
C PHE A 152 8.21 -25.75 -16.50
N THR A 153 7.42 -25.81 -15.42
CA THR A 153 6.92 -24.65 -14.68
C THR A 153 7.99 -23.94 -13.83
N GLN A 154 9.05 -24.64 -13.42
CA GLN A 154 10.23 -24.02 -12.79
C GLN A 154 11.16 -23.38 -13.82
N LEU A 155 11.27 -23.94 -15.02
CA LEU A 155 12.00 -23.34 -16.16
C LEU A 155 11.24 -22.13 -16.75
N PHE A 156 9.91 -22.18 -16.76
CA PHE A 156 9.03 -21.14 -17.29
C PHE A 156 7.96 -20.73 -16.26
N PRO A 157 8.35 -20.04 -15.16
CA PRO A 157 7.47 -19.70 -14.04
C PRO A 157 6.29 -18.80 -14.41
N ILE A 158 6.33 -18.15 -15.57
CA ILE A 158 5.24 -17.31 -16.08
C ILE A 158 3.98 -18.14 -16.38
N ILE A 159 4.13 -19.40 -16.81
CA ILE A 159 3.03 -20.25 -17.31
C ILE A 159 2.17 -20.79 -16.15
N SER A 160 2.75 -20.97 -14.95
CA SER A 160 2.03 -21.46 -13.76
C SER A 160 1.47 -20.35 -12.86
N THR A 161 1.90 -19.10 -13.04
CA THR A 161 1.72 -18.02 -12.04
C THR A 161 0.74 -16.94 -12.52
N GLY A 162 0.05 -17.13 -13.66
CA GLY A 162 -0.77 -16.09 -14.29
C GLY A 162 -1.82 -15.43 -13.38
N LYS A 163 -2.54 -16.20 -12.55
CA LYS A 163 -3.52 -15.67 -11.58
C LYS A 163 -2.90 -15.05 -10.32
N ASP A 164 -1.68 -15.45 -9.98
CA ASP A 164 -0.92 -14.92 -8.84
C ASP A 164 -0.16 -13.63 -9.20
N LEU A 165 0.19 -13.46 -10.48
CA LEU A 165 0.89 -12.28 -10.99
C LEU A 165 0.02 -11.02 -10.83
N THR A 166 -1.25 -11.09 -11.22
CA THR A 166 -2.20 -9.97 -11.13
C THR A 166 -2.58 -9.60 -9.69
N ARG A 167 -2.27 -10.45 -8.70
CA ARG A 167 -2.50 -10.20 -7.27
C ARG A 167 -1.28 -9.62 -6.54
N LYS A 168 -0.10 -9.54 -7.18
CA LYS A 168 1.10 -8.97 -6.57
C LYS A 168 1.12 -7.44 -6.70
N ALA A 169 1.43 -6.77 -5.59
CA ALA A 169 1.33 -5.31 -5.41
C ALA A 169 2.15 -4.45 -6.41
N TYR A 170 3.14 -5.01 -7.11
CA TYR A 170 4.06 -4.26 -7.95
C TYR A 170 4.01 -4.61 -9.45
N LEU A 171 3.15 -5.54 -9.88
CA LEU A 171 3.09 -5.91 -11.30
C LEU A 171 2.59 -4.74 -12.16
N VAL A 172 1.50 -4.09 -11.75
CA VAL A 172 0.91 -2.97 -12.50
C VAL A 172 1.87 -1.78 -12.60
N PRO A 173 2.48 -1.28 -11.50
CA PRO A 173 3.53 -0.27 -11.59
C PRO A 173 4.68 -0.69 -12.50
N GLY A 174 5.13 -1.96 -12.44
CA GLY A 174 6.20 -2.48 -13.29
C GLY A 174 5.85 -2.45 -14.78
N ILE A 175 4.64 -2.87 -15.16
CA ILE A 175 4.16 -2.78 -16.55
C ILE A 175 4.10 -1.33 -17.01
N LEU A 176 3.56 -0.43 -16.18
CA LEU A 176 3.52 1.00 -16.50
C LEU A 176 4.92 1.57 -16.69
N THR A 177 5.89 1.22 -15.84
CA THR A 177 7.29 1.61 -16.02
C THR A 177 7.83 1.16 -17.38
N VAL A 178 7.60 -0.10 -17.77
CA VAL A 178 8.04 -0.60 -19.09
C VAL A 178 7.40 0.19 -20.23
N VAL A 179 6.09 0.47 -20.16
CA VAL A 179 5.39 1.28 -21.16
C VAL A 179 6.01 2.68 -21.26
N PHE A 180 6.22 3.36 -20.13
CA PHE A 180 6.85 4.68 -20.12
C PHE A 180 8.27 4.66 -20.67
N VAL A 181 9.08 3.65 -20.34
CA VAL A 181 10.45 3.49 -20.88
C VAL A 181 10.41 3.33 -22.40
N VAL A 182 9.52 2.48 -22.93
CA VAL A 182 9.36 2.31 -24.38
C VAL A 182 8.95 3.63 -25.05
N LEU A 183 8.01 4.37 -24.44
CA LEU A 183 7.59 5.69 -24.94
C LEU A 183 8.72 6.74 -24.89
N MET A 184 9.58 6.70 -23.87
CA MET A 184 10.76 7.57 -23.79
C MET A 184 11.74 7.28 -24.92
N PHE A 185 12.00 6.01 -25.24
CA PHE A 185 12.82 5.64 -26.39
C PHE A 185 12.16 6.04 -27.73
N ALA A 186 10.84 5.83 -27.86
CA ALA A 186 10.10 6.17 -29.08
C ALA A 186 10.05 7.68 -29.37
N THR A 187 10.28 8.52 -28.36
CA THR A 187 10.27 9.99 -28.48
C THR A 187 11.65 10.62 -28.48
N VAL A 188 12.72 9.83 -28.64
CA VAL A 188 14.06 10.35 -28.88
C VAL A 188 14.05 11.22 -30.14
N GLY A 189 14.63 12.41 -30.04
CA GLY A 189 14.57 13.43 -31.11
C GLY A 189 13.33 14.32 -31.08
N GLN A 190 12.38 14.10 -30.17
CA GLN A 190 11.20 14.96 -29.95
C GLN A 190 11.19 15.50 -28.50
N PRO A 191 11.95 16.57 -28.19
CA PRO A 191 12.21 17.01 -26.82
C PRO A 191 10.94 17.31 -26.01
N GLN A 192 9.94 17.96 -26.61
CA GLN A 192 8.70 18.31 -25.92
C GLN A 192 7.89 17.05 -25.54
N ALA A 193 7.71 16.12 -26.48
CA ALA A 193 7.00 14.87 -26.23
C ALA A 193 7.73 14.03 -25.17
N ASN A 194 9.06 13.94 -25.27
CA ASN A 194 9.89 13.24 -24.31
C ASN A 194 9.79 13.84 -22.90
N GLN A 195 9.86 15.17 -22.77
CA GLN A 195 9.70 15.87 -21.49
C GLN A 195 8.33 15.60 -20.86
N VAL A 196 7.25 15.60 -21.63
CA VAL A 196 5.90 15.26 -21.12
C VAL A 196 5.85 13.83 -20.57
N ILE A 197 6.44 12.87 -21.28
CA ILE A 197 6.48 11.46 -20.89
C ILE A 197 7.31 11.28 -19.61
N VAL A 198 8.50 11.87 -19.55
CA VAL A 198 9.39 11.85 -18.38
C VAL A 198 8.72 12.49 -17.17
N ALA A 199 8.16 13.67 -17.32
CA ALA A 199 7.45 14.38 -16.26
C ALA A 199 6.27 13.55 -15.71
N SER A 200 5.45 12.99 -16.61
CA SER A 200 4.29 12.18 -16.26
C SER A 200 4.70 10.92 -15.50
N TYR A 201 5.79 10.27 -15.91
CA TYR A 201 6.31 9.09 -15.22
C TYR A 201 6.84 9.41 -13.82
N ILE A 202 7.67 10.46 -13.69
CA ILE A 202 8.22 10.87 -12.39
C ILE A 202 7.08 11.28 -11.45
N ALA A 203 6.09 12.03 -11.95
CA ALA A 203 4.91 12.42 -11.19
C ALA A 203 4.09 11.19 -10.74
N PHE A 204 3.89 10.22 -11.63
CA PHE A 204 3.24 8.95 -11.29
C PHE A 204 4.00 8.20 -10.20
N ALA A 205 5.32 8.04 -10.33
CA ALA A 205 6.13 7.33 -9.34
C ALA A 205 6.13 8.04 -7.97
N ALA A 206 6.26 9.37 -7.97
CA ALA A 206 6.21 10.20 -6.78
C ALA A 206 4.83 10.15 -6.10
N TYR A 207 3.75 10.21 -6.88
CA TYR A 207 2.39 10.05 -6.37
C TYR A 207 2.13 8.63 -5.84
N TYR A 208 2.59 7.61 -6.57
CA TYR A 208 2.46 6.21 -6.17
C TYR A 208 3.14 5.96 -4.83
N PHE A 209 4.28 6.60 -4.56
CA PHE A 209 4.91 6.57 -3.24
C PHE A 209 3.98 7.11 -2.14
N VAL A 210 3.38 8.29 -2.33
CA VAL A 210 2.41 8.87 -1.37
C VAL A 210 1.17 7.98 -1.23
N TYR A 211 0.67 7.41 -2.34
CA TYR A 211 -0.45 6.49 -2.37
C TYR A 211 -0.19 5.26 -1.49
N GLN A 212 1.01 4.67 -1.59
CA GLN A 212 1.42 3.53 -0.78
C GLN A 212 1.59 3.89 0.70
N LEU A 213 2.14 5.06 1.03
CA LEU A 213 2.23 5.55 2.41
C LEU A 213 0.84 5.74 3.04
N CYS A 214 -0.09 6.33 2.27
CA CYS A 214 -1.48 6.46 2.68
C CYS A 214 -2.18 5.11 2.81
N GLY A 215 -1.72 4.10 2.07
CA GLY A 215 -2.20 2.71 1.95
C GLY A 215 -3.70 2.52 2.20
N LYS A 216 -4.48 3.43 1.64
CA LYS A 216 -5.93 3.35 1.48
C LYS A 216 -6.18 3.22 -0.01
N GLN A 217 -7.05 2.30 -0.38
CA GLN A 217 -7.43 2.13 -1.78
C GLN A 217 -8.44 3.21 -2.17
N LYS A 218 -8.07 4.02 -3.16
CA LYS A 218 -8.97 4.91 -3.90
C LYS A 218 -8.88 4.57 -5.38
N PRO A 219 -9.99 4.52 -6.13
CA PRO A 219 -9.94 4.18 -7.55
C PRO A 219 -9.06 5.18 -8.32
N TRP A 220 -8.08 4.67 -9.07
CA TRP A 220 -7.12 5.50 -9.80
C TRP A 220 -7.76 6.48 -10.77
N TRP A 221 -8.89 6.10 -11.38
CA TRP A 221 -9.61 7.01 -12.26
C TRP A 221 -10.13 8.25 -11.52
N VAL A 222 -10.51 8.16 -10.24
CA VAL A 222 -10.91 9.33 -9.43
C VAL A 222 -9.71 10.25 -9.20
N LEU A 223 -8.54 9.67 -8.90
CA LEU A 223 -7.30 10.41 -8.68
C LEU A 223 -6.88 11.16 -9.95
N VAL A 224 -6.91 10.47 -11.09
CA VAL A 224 -6.64 11.05 -12.41
C VAL A 224 -7.66 12.14 -12.74
N SER A 225 -8.96 11.93 -12.48
CA SER A 225 -9.99 12.94 -12.69
C SER A 225 -9.77 14.20 -11.86
N VAL A 226 -9.33 14.07 -10.60
CA VAL A 226 -9.00 15.23 -9.76
C VAL A 226 -7.77 15.96 -10.29
N ALA A 227 -6.71 15.25 -10.68
CA ALA A 227 -5.52 15.86 -11.29
C ALA A 227 -5.86 16.61 -12.58
N LEU A 228 -6.65 15.99 -13.47
CA LEU A 228 -7.12 16.62 -14.70
C LEU A 228 -8.07 17.80 -14.42
N GLY A 229 -8.95 17.68 -13.42
CA GLY A 229 -9.82 18.77 -12.99
C GLY A 229 -9.03 20.02 -12.58
N THR A 230 -7.94 19.84 -11.83
CA THR A 230 -7.02 20.93 -11.50
C THR A 230 -6.38 21.53 -12.75
N ALA A 231 -5.88 20.71 -13.67
CA ALA A 231 -5.29 21.19 -14.91
C ALA A 231 -6.29 21.97 -15.78
N LEU A 232 -7.56 21.56 -15.81
CA LEU A 232 -8.63 22.26 -16.51
C LEU A 232 -8.97 23.60 -15.84
N ILE A 233 -9.05 23.63 -14.51
CA ILE A 233 -9.27 24.87 -13.73
C ILE A 233 -8.20 25.91 -14.07
N LEU A 234 -6.93 25.50 -14.08
CA LEU A 234 -5.80 26.37 -14.38
C LEU A 234 -5.76 26.86 -15.84
N LYS A 235 -6.44 26.17 -16.76
CA LYS A 235 -6.61 26.62 -18.17
C LYS A 235 -7.91 27.39 -18.40
N SER A 236 -8.73 27.57 -17.38
CA SER A 236 -10.03 28.23 -17.48
C SER A 236 -9.95 29.69 -17.03
N PRO A 237 -10.95 30.53 -17.38
CA PRO A 237 -11.05 31.90 -16.87
C PRO A 237 -11.15 32.01 -15.35
N LEU A 238 -11.36 30.90 -14.64
CA LEU A 238 -11.35 30.86 -13.18
C LEU A 238 -9.96 31.25 -12.64
N LEU A 239 -8.88 30.89 -13.33
CA LEU A 239 -7.54 31.31 -12.93
C LEU A 239 -7.41 32.84 -13.00
N ASP A 240 -7.91 33.48 -14.06
CA ASP A 240 -7.84 34.94 -14.22
C ASP A 240 -8.62 35.67 -13.12
N PHE A 241 -9.80 35.15 -12.76
CA PHE A 241 -10.56 35.67 -11.62
C PHE A 241 -9.78 35.57 -10.30
N PHE A 242 -9.13 34.43 -10.05
CA PHE A 242 -8.31 34.25 -8.84
C PHE A 242 -7.07 35.15 -8.86
N ILE A 243 -6.41 35.32 -10.01
CA ILE A 243 -5.29 36.24 -10.16
C ILE A 243 -5.74 37.68 -9.86
N PHE A 244 -6.90 38.10 -10.38
CA PHE A 244 -7.46 39.41 -10.10
C PHE A 244 -7.69 39.63 -8.59
N VAL A 245 -8.31 38.67 -7.90
CA VAL A 245 -8.58 38.78 -6.46
C VAL A 245 -7.29 38.73 -5.64
N PHE A 246 -6.46 37.70 -5.83
CA PHE A 246 -5.32 37.44 -4.94
C PHE A 246 -4.07 38.24 -5.27
N ARG A 247 -3.89 38.64 -6.54
CA ARG A 247 -2.72 39.39 -6.99
C ARG A 247 -3.04 40.84 -7.38
N GLY A 248 -4.32 41.17 -7.63
CA GLY A 248 -4.76 42.53 -7.93
C GLY A 248 -5.35 43.27 -6.72
N ILE A 249 -6.21 42.61 -5.92
CA ILE A 249 -6.86 43.23 -4.75
C ILE A 249 -6.10 42.95 -3.46
N LEU A 250 -5.76 41.68 -3.21
CA LEU A 250 -5.00 41.25 -2.05
C LEU A 250 -3.49 41.45 -2.26
N PRO A 251 -2.68 41.49 -1.19
CA PRO A 251 -1.24 41.75 -1.29
C PRO A 251 -0.49 40.51 -1.76
N GLY A 252 -0.79 40.03 -2.97
CA GLY A 252 -0.19 38.87 -3.62
C GLY A 252 0.42 39.17 -4.99
N ASN A 253 0.71 40.45 -5.28
CA ASN A 253 1.34 40.88 -6.51
C ASN A 253 2.75 40.29 -6.67
N LEU A 254 3.14 39.94 -7.90
CA LEU A 254 4.47 39.42 -8.17
C LEU A 254 5.53 40.54 -8.10
N PRO A 255 6.74 40.26 -7.59
CA PRO A 255 7.84 41.21 -7.59
C PRO A 255 8.25 41.59 -9.02
N SER A 256 8.49 42.88 -9.25
CA SER A 256 9.09 43.38 -10.49
C SER A 256 10.61 43.34 -10.38
N SER A 257 11.34 43.24 -11.51
CA SER A 257 12.82 43.25 -11.52
C SER A 257 13.45 44.56 -11.01
N GLN A 258 12.64 45.61 -10.81
CA GLN A 258 13.05 46.90 -10.29
C GLN A 258 12.72 47.09 -8.79
N ASP A 259 11.99 46.15 -8.18
CA ASP A 259 11.54 46.28 -6.79
C ASP A 259 12.62 45.78 -5.82
N SER A 260 13.05 46.63 -4.88
CA SER A 260 13.85 46.21 -3.72
C SER A 260 12.92 45.80 -2.57
N ILE A 261 12.42 44.57 -2.59
CA ILE A 261 11.52 44.05 -1.56
C ILE A 261 12.25 43.37 -0.40
N THR A 262 11.72 43.55 0.81
CA THR A 262 12.21 42.81 1.98
C THR A 262 11.75 41.34 1.95
N PHE A 263 12.42 40.46 2.69
CA PHE A 263 11.96 39.07 2.82
C PHE A 263 10.55 38.97 3.40
N THR A 264 10.22 39.79 4.40
CA THR A 264 8.88 39.82 5.00
C THR A 264 7.83 40.22 3.99
N GLU A 265 8.12 41.23 3.17
CA GLU A 265 7.21 41.65 2.10
C GLU A 265 7.05 40.55 1.03
N LEU A 266 8.14 39.92 0.61
CA LEU A 266 8.10 38.77 -0.29
C LEU A 266 7.27 37.63 0.30
N LEU A 267 7.44 37.32 1.59
CA LEU A 267 6.69 36.27 2.27
C LEU A 267 5.19 36.58 2.29
N VAL A 268 4.79 37.83 2.54
CA VAL A 268 3.38 38.25 2.48
C VAL A 268 2.85 38.10 1.05
N ARG A 269 3.58 38.62 0.05
CA ARG A 269 3.21 38.48 -1.37
C ARG A 269 3.02 37.02 -1.78
N MET A 270 3.97 36.16 -1.40
CA MET A 270 3.89 34.72 -1.66
C MET A 270 2.79 34.04 -0.87
N PHE A 271 2.47 34.50 0.35
CA PHE A 271 1.37 33.95 1.14
C PHE A 271 0.01 34.17 0.49
N PHE A 272 -0.25 35.36 -0.05
CA PHE A 272 -1.52 35.63 -0.74
C PHE A 272 -1.52 35.09 -2.18
N GLY A 273 -0.52 35.47 -2.97
CA GLY A 273 -0.50 35.25 -4.42
C GLY A 273 -0.14 33.84 -4.87
N ALA A 274 0.58 33.08 -4.04
CA ALA A 274 0.90 31.67 -4.30
C ALA A 274 0.23 30.77 -3.26
N GLY A 275 0.51 30.96 -1.97
CA GLY A 275 0.01 30.11 -0.89
C GLY A 275 -1.51 29.99 -0.86
N LEU A 276 -2.22 31.08 -0.55
CA LEU A 276 -3.68 31.06 -0.48
C LEU A 276 -4.30 30.75 -1.85
N MET A 277 -3.96 31.54 -2.87
CA MET A 277 -4.55 31.40 -4.20
C MET A 277 -4.42 29.98 -4.78
N GLU A 278 -3.21 29.41 -4.80
CA GLU A 278 -2.94 28.15 -5.48
C GLU A 278 -3.42 26.95 -4.67
N GLU A 279 -3.30 26.98 -3.33
CA GLU A 279 -3.86 25.91 -2.49
C GLU A 279 -5.39 25.89 -2.59
N LEU A 280 -6.06 27.04 -2.70
CA LEU A 280 -7.50 27.09 -2.89
C LEU A 280 -7.92 26.55 -4.27
N LEU A 281 -7.25 26.98 -5.35
CA LEU A 281 -7.49 26.46 -6.70
C LEU A 281 -7.33 24.93 -6.75
N LYS A 282 -6.26 24.40 -6.14
CA LYS A 282 -6.04 22.95 -6.02
C LYS A 282 -7.08 22.27 -5.13
N ALA A 283 -7.63 22.95 -4.13
CA ALA A 283 -8.66 22.37 -3.28
C ALA A 283 -10.02 22.26 -3.98
N LEU A 284 -10.34 23.07 -4.99
CA LEU A 284 -11.65 23.05 -5.66
C LEU A 284 -12.14 21.66 -6.11
N PRO A 285 -11.39 20.85 -6.89
CA PRO A 285 -11.85 19.51 -7.27
C PRO A 285 -11.93 18.55 -6.07
N VAL A 286 -11.15 18.79 -5.01
CA VAL A 286 -11.21 18.04 -3.75
C VAL A 286 -12.48 18.38 -2.97
N LEU A 287 -12.90 19.65 -2.96
CA LEU A 287 -14.15 20.11 -2.36
C LEU A 287 -15.37 19.59 -3.14
N VAL A 288 -15.28 19.43 -4.46
CA VAL A 288 -16.31 18.73 -5.24
C VAL A 288 -16.43 17.28 -4.76
N ALA A 289 -15.31 16.56 -4.57
CA ALA A 289 -15.34 15.20 -4.03
C ALA A 289 -15.87 15.14 -2.59
N LEU A 290 -15.63 16.17 -1.76
CA LEU A 290 -16.25 16.31 -0.45
C LEU A 290 -17.78 16.35 -0.58
N ILE A 291 -18.31 17.24 -1.43
CA ILE A 291 -19.75 17.39 -1.66
C ILE A 291 -20.35 16.06 -2.16
N LEU A 292 -19.72 15.40 -3.12
CA LEU A 292 -20.15 14.09 -3.62
C LEU A 292 -20.18 13.01 -2.53
N GLY A 293 -19.23 13.04 -1.58
CA GLY A 293 -19.21 12.12 -0.43
C GLY A 293 -20.32 12.35 0.58
N MET A 294 -20.86 13.57 0.63
CA MET A 294 -21.98 13.95 1.49
C MET A 294 -23.34 13.69 0.84
N THR A 295 -23.44 13.76 -0.49
CA THR A 295 -24.72 13.70 -1.21
C THR A 295 -25.04 12.34 -1.82
N LEU A 296 -24.03 11.56 -2.24
CA LEU A 296 -24.28 10.29 -2.91
C LEU A 296 -24.62 9.15 -1.93
N PRO A 297 -25.40 8.15 -2.36
CA PRO A 297 -25.62 6.94 -1.58
C PRO A 297 -24.41 6.00 -1.63
N SER A 298 -24.37 5.05 -0.69
CA SER A 298 -23.42 3.92 -0.73
C SER A 298 -23.72 3.04 -1.95
N PRO A 299 -22.71 2.51 -2.69
CA PRO A 299 -21.27 2.55 -2.40
C PRO A 299 -20.52 3.73 -3.06
N TRP A 300 -21.22 4.66 -3.70
CA TRP A 300 -20.60 5.72 -4.50
C TRP A 300 -19.92 6.78 -3.63
N ARG A 301 -20.54 7.16 -2.51
CA ARG A 301 -19.93 8.11 -1.57
C ARG A 301 -18.58 7.66 -1.05
N GLU A 302 -18.37 6.37 -0.79
CA GLU A 302 -17.10 5.80 -0.35
C GLU A 302 -16.09 5.70 -1.50
N ARG A 303 -16.56 5.31 -2.69
CA ARG A 303 -15.70 5.11 -3.86
C ARG A 303 -15.13 6.42 -4.40
N ILE A 304 -15.95 7.46 -4.53
CA ILE A 304 -15.57 8.70 -5.22
C ILE A 304 -15.43 9.89 -4.27
N GLY A 305 -16.19 9.91 -3.17
CA GLY A 305 -16.23 11.05 -2.26
C GLY A 305 -15.17 11.03 -1.16
N ILE A 306 -15.17 12.03 -0.29
CA ILE A 306 -14.28 12.07 0.88
C ILE A 306 -15.05 11.60 2.12
N TRP A 307 -14.58 10.51 2.74
CA TRP A 307 -15.18 9.99 3.98
C TRP A 307 -14.28 10.23 5.20
N GLU A 308 -12.97 10.22 4.99
CA GLU A 308 -11.98 10.33 6.06
C GLU A 308 -10.74 11.10 5.61
N PRO A 309 -9.84 11.50 6.53
CA PRO A 309 -8.65 12.27 6.19
C PRO A 309 -7.75 11.62 5.13
N LEU A 310 -7.68 10.28 5.07
CA LEU A 310 -6.90 9.59 4.02
C LEU A 310 -7.45 9.83 2.61
N ASP A 311 -8.77 9.90 2.42
CA ASP A 311 -9.35 10.24 1.13
C ASP A 311 -8.94 11.66 0.73
N GLY A 312 -9.04 12.59 1.67
CA GLY A 312 -8.66 13.98 1.44
C GLY A 312 -7.18 14.13 1.08
N ILE A 313 -6.27 13.44 1.77
CA ILE A 313 -4.83 13.45 1.43
C ILE A 313 -4.60 12.90 0.01
N LEU A 314 -5.21 11.77 -0.33
CA LEU A 314 -5.04 11.14 -1.66
C LEU A 314 -5.55 12.03 -2.79
N LEU A 315 -6.69 12.70 -2.62
CA LEU A 315 -7.24 13.61 -3.62
C LEU A 315 -6.49 14.95 -3.65
N GLY A 316 -6.07 15.48 -2.50
CA GLY A 316 -5.27 16.70 -2.41
C GLY A 316 -3.90 16.56 -3.08
N THR A 317 -3.21 15.44 -2.85
CA THR A 317 -1.95 15.12 -3.54
C THR A 317 -2.15 14.86 -5.04
N ALA A 318 -3.27 14.26 -5.45
CA ALA A 318 -3.57 14.07 -6.87
C ALA A 318 -3.83 15.41 -7.58
N SER A 319 -4.57 16.31 -6.94
CA SER A 319 -4.77 17.67 -7.41
C SER A 319 -3.43 18.41 -7.60
N ALA A 320 -2.53 18.29 -6.61
CA ALA A 320 -1.18 18.86 -6.69
C ALA A 320 -0.35 18.29 -7.84
N VAL A 321 -0.48 17.01 -8.18
CA VAL A 321 0.17 16.43 -9.37
C VAL A 321 -0.30 17.11 -10.64
N GLY A 322 -1.62 17.30 -10.80
CA GLY A 322 -2.19 18.02 -11.93
C GLY A 322 -1.66 19.45 -12.06
N PHE A 323 -1.61 20.17 -10.94
CA PHE A 323 -1.01 21.51 -10.88
C PHE A 323 0.47 21.49 -11.27
N THR A 324 1.27 20.65 -10.62
CA THR A 324 2.73 20.57 -10.81
C THR A 324 3.10 20.26 -12.27
N LEU A 325 2.38 19.30 -12.89
CA LEU A 325 2.61 18.95 -14.29
C LEU A 325 2.30 20.12 -15.21
N LEU A 326 1.15 20.78 -15.04
CA LEU A 326 0.76 21.88 -15.91
C LEU A 326 1.69 23.09 -15.75
N GLU A 327 1.99 23.46 -14.51
CA GLU A 327 2.85 24.59 -14.20
C GLU A 327 4.28 24.36 -14.69
N THR A 328 4.83 23.17 -14.42
CA THR A 328 6.22 22.86 -14.78
C THR A 328 6.39 22.72 -16.29
N LEU A 329 5.51 21.98 -16.97
CA LEU A 329 5.60 21.77 -18.42
C LEU A 329 5.09 22.95 -19.24
N GLY A 330 4.16 23.74 -18.70
CA GLY A 330 3.53 24.85 -19.40
C GLY A 330 4.22 26.20 -19.21
N GLN A 331 4.92 26.40 -18.09
CA GLN A 331 5.54 27.69 -17.76
C GLN A 331 7.04 27.55 -17.48
N TYR A 332 7.43 26.79 -16.45
CA TYR A 332 8.83 26.80 -15.99
C TYR A 332 9.83 26.24 -17.00
N VAL A 333 9.59 25.02 -17.50
CA VAL A 333 10.52 24.37 -18.44
C VAL A 333 10.59 25.15 -19.76
N PRO A 334 9.48 25.56 -20.40
CA PRO A 334 9.55 26.36 -21.62
C PRO A 334 10.28 27.69 -21.45
N VAL A 335 10.00 28.45 -20.39
CA VAL A 335 10.62 29.77 -20.15
C VAL A 335 12.13 29.65 -19.98
N ILE A 336 12.61 28.71 -19.14
CA ILE A 336 14.04 28.51 -18.94
C ILE A 336 14.71 27.96 -20.19
N THR A 337 14.07 27.03 -20.89
CA THR A 337 14.56 26.49 -22.16
C THR A 337 14.76 27.61 -23.17
N GLN A 338 13.79 28.50 -23.32
CA GLN A 338 13.85 29.61 -24.28
C GLN A 338 14.91 30.64 -23.91
N ASN A 339 14.99 31.04 -22.64
CA ASN A 339 15.98 32.01 -22.17
C ASN A 339 17.42 31.51 -22.37
N VAL A 340 17.69 30.25 -22.02
CA VAL A 340 19.02 29.65 -22.21
C VAL A 340 19.29 29.40 -23.70
N ALA A 341 18.27 29.00 -24.48
CA ALA A 341 18.44 28.81 -25.92
C ALA A 341 18.87 30.10 -26.65
N GLN A 342 18.37 31.26 -26.20
CA GLN A 342 18.77 32.56 -26.74
C GLN A 342 20.22 32.92 -26.43
N GLN A 343 20.77 32.44 -25.32
CA GLN A 343 22.13 32.79 -24.85
C GLN A 343 23.20 31.77 -25.25
N ALA A 344 22.86 30.48 -25.22
CA ALA A 344 23.81 29.37 -25.32
C ALA A 344 23.38 28.30 -26.36
N GLY A 345 22.39 28.61 -27.19
CA GLY A 345 21.91 27.75 -28.27
C GLY A 345 20.83 26.74 -27.84
N VAL A 346 20.04 26.30 -28.82
CA VAL A 346 18.84 25.47 -28.62
C VAL A 346 19.13 24.16 -27.88
N GLY A 347 20.25 23.49 -28.20
CA GLY A 347 20.65 22.24 -27.54
C GLY A 347 20.90 22.41 -26.04
N THR A 348 21.63 23.47 -25.66
CA THR A 348 21.89 23.81 -24.25
C THR A 348 20.59 24.15 -23.52
N GLY A 349 19.70 24.92 -24.16
CA GLY A 349 18.39 25.24 -23.59
C GLY A 349 17.57 23.99 -23.29
N GLN A 350 17.51 23.03 -24.22
CA GLN A 350 16.79 21.77 -24.02
C GLN A 350 17.37 20.93 -22.88
N LEU A 351 18.71 20.87 -22.78
CA LEU A 351 19.39 20.16 -21.69
C LEU A 351 19.06 20.76 -20.32
N VAL A 352 19.17 22.08 -20.19
CA VAL A 352 18.86 22.77 -18.92
C VAL A 352 17.38 22.64 -18.58
N GLY A 353 16.49 22.72 -19.57
CA GLY A 353 15.06 22.48 -19.38
C GLY A 353 14.76 21.09 -18.81
N LEU A 354 15.42 20.05 -19.34
CA LEU A 354 15.29 18.68 -18.82
C LEU A 354 15.90 18.55 -17.41
N GLN A 355 17.05 19.16 -17.16
CA GLN A 355 17.69 19.17 -15.83
C GLN A 355 16.84 19.87 -14.77
N LEU A 356 16.04 20.88 -15.15
CA LEU A 356 15.09 21.54 -14.25
C LEU A 356 13.82 20.71 -14.04
N LEU A 357 13.36 20.02 -15.09
CA LEU A 357 12.14 19.20 -15.05
C LEU A 357 12.21 18.15 -13.93
N ILE A 358 13.30 17.38 -13.89
CA ILE A 358 13.47 16.28 -12.94
C ILE A 358 13.31 16.73 -11.47
N PRO A 359 14.09 17.69 -10.95
CA PRO A 359 13.99 18.13 -9.56
C PRO A 359 12.66 18.83 -9.25
N ARG A 360 12.04 19.55 -10.20
CA ARG A 360 10.71 20.16 -9.96
C ARG A 360 9.64 19.11 -9.75
N ILE A 361 9.56 18.10 -10.63
CA ILE A 361 8.55 17.05 -10.51
C ILE A 361 8.84 16.16 -9.30
N LEU A 362 10.09 15.71 -9.11
CA LEU A 362 10.45 14.84 -7.99
C LEU A 362 10.32 15.54 -6.64
N GLY A 363 10.78 16.80 -6.55
CA GLY A 363 10.72 17.63 -5.35
C GLY A 363 9.30 18.00 -4.92
N SER A 364 8.32 17.86 -5.81
CA SER A 364 6.91 18.17 -5.49
C SER A 364 6.34 17.34 -4.33
N VAL A 365 6.92 16.18 -4.00
CA VAL A 365 6.56 15.38 -2.81
C VAL A 365 6.77 16.18 -1.52
N ALA A 366 7.83 17.00 -1.47
CA ALA A 366 8.14 17.91 -0.37
C ALA A 366 7.63 19.34 -0.61
N GLY A 367 6.99 19.59 -1.77
CA GLY A 367 6.40 20.86 -2.17
C GLY A 367 4.88 20.74 -2.31
N HIS A 368 4.34 20.94 -3.53
CA HIS A 368 2.90 20.98 -3.76
C HIS A 368 2.12 19.76 -3.23
N MET A 369 2.64 18.53 -3.36
CA MET A 369 1.96 17.36 -2.80
C MET A 369 1.94 17.39 -1.26
N ALA A 370 2.97 17.94 -0.62
CA ALA A 370 2.99 18.11 0.83
C ALA A 370 1.91 19.09 1.29
N TYR A 371 1.85 20.29 0.71
CA TYR A 371 0.90 21.33 1.11
C TYR A 371 -0.54 20.93 0.82
N SER A 372 -0.82 20.48 -0.41
CA SER A 372 -2.17 20.13 -0.82
C SER A 372 -2.63 18.81 -0.19
N GLY A 373 -1.72 17.87 0.07
CA GLY A 373 -2.01 16.67 0.86
C GLY A 373 -2.32 17.01 2.32
N TYR A 374 -1.56 17.92 2.92
CA TYR A 374 -1.81 18.42 4.27
C TYR A 374 -3.15 19.17 4.37
N LEU A 375 -3.49 20.04 3.41
CA LEU A 375 -4.82 20.64 3.32
C LEU A 375 -5.90 19.57 3.14
N GLY A 376 -5.65 18.58 2.28
CA GLY A 376 -6.51 17.41 2.08
C GLY A 376 -6.84 16.67 3.38
N TYR A 377 -5.88 16.53 4.30
CA TYR A 377 -6.12 15.97 5.63
C TYR A 377 -7.19 16.74 6.41
N PHE A 378 -7.14 18.08 6.42
CA PHE A 378 -8.15 18.91 7.10
C PHE A 378 -9.51 18.82 6.41
N ILE A 379 -9.56 18.77 5.08
CA ILE A 379 -10.80 18.56 4.33
C ILE A 379 -11.45 17.23 4.75
N GLY A 380 -10.70 16.14 4.81
CA GLY A 380 -11.24 14.86 5.27
C GLY A 380 -11.52 14.80 6.78
N LEU A 381 -10.79 15.56 7.61
CA LEU A 381 -11.06 15.67 9.04
C LEU A 381 -12.39 16.39 9.32
N ALA A 382 -12.74 17.38 8.49
CA ALA A 382 -14.01 18.08 8.59
C ALA A 382 -15.21 17.14 8.42
N VAL A 383 -15.08 16.07 7.63
CA VAL A 383 -16.12 15.02 7.49
C VAL A 383 -16.35 14.29 8.81
N LEU A 384 -15.26 13.99 9.54
CA LEU A 384 -15.35 13.30 10.83
C LEU A 384 -15.82 14.20 11.97
N LYS A 385 -15.66 15.53 11.82
CA LYS A 385 -15.93 16.54 12.85
C LYS A 385 -16.77 17.70 12.28
N PRO A 386 -18.00 17.45 11.82
CA PRO A 386 -18.80 18.45 11.09
C PRO A 386 -19.12 19.70 11.91
N ARG A 387 -19.27 19.57 13.24
CA ARG A 387 -19.50 20.71 14.14
C ARG A 387 -18.31 21.68 14.23
N LEU A 388 -17.12 21.22 13.86
CA LEU A 388 -15.87 22.00 13.93
C LEU A 388 -15.37 22.41 12.54
N ILE A 389 -16.19 22.29 11.48
CA ILE A 389 -15.77 22.57 10.10
C ILE A 389 -15.22 24.00 9.93
N TRP A 390 -15.87 24.98 10.57
CA TRP A 390 -15.47 26.39 10.56
C TRP A 390 -14.17 26.68 11.31
N GLN A 391 -13.66 25.73 12.09
CA GLN A 391 -12.34 25.81 12.70
C GLN A 391 -11.31 25.01 11.88
N ILE A 392 -11.67 23.79 11.47
CA ILE A 392 -10.78 22.85 10.80
C ILE A 392 -10.32 23.36 9.43
N LEU A 393 -11.25 23.81 8.58
CA LEU A 393 -10.90 24.20 7.21
C LEU A 393 -10.02 25.45 7.15
N PRO A 394 -10.32 26.55 7.88
CA PRO A 394 -9.45 27.73 7.88
C PRO A 394 -8.05 27.44 8.42
N ILE A 395 -7.94 26.64 9.49
CA ILE A 395 -6.63 26.25 10.05
C ILE A 395 -5.82 25.49 9.01
N GLY A 396 -6.41 24.48 8.38
CA GLY A 396 -5.74 23.69 7.34
C GLY A 396 -5.30 24.54 6.15
N TYR A 397 -6.17 25.43 5.69
CA TYR A 397 -5.91 26.28 4.53
C TYR A 397 -4.80 27.31 4.80
N VAL A 398 -4.88 28.06 5.90
CA VAL A 398 -3.86 29.06 6.27
C VAL A 398 -2.50 28.40 6.53
N SER A 399 -2.47 27.28 7.23
CA SER A 399 -1.20 26.60 7.53
C SER A 399 -0.56 25.96 6.28
N ALA A 400 -1.34 25.38 5.36
CA ALA A 400 -0.83 24.90 4.08
C ALA A 400 -0.29 26.06 3.21
N ALA A 401 -1.04 27.17 3.14
CA ALA A 401 -0.63 28.38 2.42
C ALA A 401 0.66 28.97 3.00
N ALA A 402 0.85 28.95 4.33
CA ALA A 402 2.06 29.45 4.97
C ALA A 402 3.29 28.60 4.63
N LEU A 403 3.17 27.27 4.63
CA LEU A 403 4.26 26.38 4.20
C LEU A 403 4.65 26.61 2.73
N HIS A 404 3.66 26.79 1.87
CA HIS A 404 3.88 27.10 0.46
C HIS A 404 4.57 28.46 0.27
N ALA A 405 4.08 29.49 0.96
CA ALA A 405 4.70 30.83 0.94
C ALA A 405 6.16 30.79 1.39
N LEU A 406 6.43 30.03 2.45
CA LEU A 406 7.76 29.89 3.01
C LEU A 406 8.72 29.24 2.00
N TRP A 407 8.28 28.22 1.26
CA TRP A 407 9.06 27.62 0.17
C TRP A 407 9.41 28.64 -0.91
N ASN A 408 8.41 29.36 -1.42
CA ASN A 408 8.62 30.33 -2.50
C ASN A 408 9.52 31.50 -2.07
N ALA A 409 9.31 32.03 -0.86
CA ALA A 409 10.10 33.16 -0.37
C ALA A 409 11.53 32.75 0.01
N THR A 410 11.74 31.55 0.55
CA THR A 410 13.08 31.09 0.94
C THR A 410 13.92 30.69 -0.27
N GLY A 411 13.27 30.19 -1.32
CA GLY A 411 13.93 29.82 -2.58
C GLY A 411 14.59 30.97 -3.30
N SER A 412 14.19 32.22 -3.06
CA SER A 412 14.84 33.40 -3.62
C SER A 412 16.09 33.85 -2.85
N ILE A 413 16.35 33.29 -1.67
CA ILE A 413 17.47 33.69 -0.80
C ILE A 413 18.58 32.64 -0.80
N ASN A 414 18.25 31.39 -0.45
CA ASN A 414 19.26 30.36 -0.23
C ASN A 414 18.73 28.95 -0.50
N ALA A 415 19.38 28.24 -1.43
CA ALA A 415 19.03 26.87 -1.81
C ALA A 415 19.20 25.86 -0.65
N LEU A 416 20.11 26.07 0.29
CA LEU A 416 20.27 25.19 1.46
C LEU A 416 19.10 25.35 2.44
N LEU A 417 18.53 26.55 2.58
CA LEU A 417 17.35 26.76 3.42
C LEU A 417 16.10 26.10 2.83
N LEU A 418 16.01 25.96 1.50
CA LEU A 418 14.94 25.17 0.87
C LEU A 418 14.94 23.71 1.31
N VAL A 419 16.10 23.13 1.63
CA VAL A 419 16.17 21.76 2.16
C VAL A 419 15.43 21.69 3.50
N VAL A 420 15.66 22.67 4.38
CA VAL A 420 15.00 22.74 5.69
C VAL A 420 13.49 22.90 5.53
N VAL A 421 13.05 23.82 4.66
CA VAL A 421 11.62 24.04 4.39
C VAL A 421 10.98 22.81 3.75
N GLY A 422 11.66 22.13 2.82
CA GLY A 422 11.18 20.89 2.21
C GLY A 422 11.03 19.74 3.20
N VAL A 423 12.02 19.56 4.10
CA VAL A 423 11.94 18.56 5.17
C VAL A 423 10.77 18.87 6.11
N LEU A 424 10.60 20.13 6.51
CA LEU A 424 9.47 20.56 7.33
C LEU A 424 8.12 20.27 6.65
N SER A 425 8.01 20.63 5.37
CA SER A 425 6.82 20.43 4.54
C SER A 425 6.45 18.95 4.45
N TYR A 426 7.44 18.11 4.14
CA TYR A 426 7.27 16.66 4.07
C TYR A 426 6.91 16.08 5.45
N ALA A 427 7.51 16.56 6.54
CA ALA A 427 7.17 16.14 7.89
C ALA A 427 5.71 16.44 8.25
N PHE A 428 5.17 17.59 7.82
CA PHE A 428 3.74 17.92 7.98
C PHE A 428 2.84 16.94 7.22
N LEU A 429 3.17 16.60 5.97
CA LEU A 429 2.45 15.58 5.21
C LEU A 429 2.51 14.21 5.91
N MET A 430 3.69 13.79 6.37
CA MET A 430 3.87 12.52 7.07
C MET A 430 3.09 12.46 8.38
N ALA A 431 3.13 13.54 9.17
CA ALA A 431 2.35 13.64 10.40
C ALA A 431 0.84 13.55 10.11
N ALA A 432 0.37 14.22 9.06
CA ALA A 432 -1.01 14.13 8.61
C ALA A 432 -1.41 12.71 8.18
N ILE A 433 -0.56 12.02 7.41
CA ILE A 433 -0.80 10.61 7.03
C ILE A 433 -0.86 9.72 8.27
N LEU A 434 0.10 9.82 9.19
CA LEU A 434 0.11 9.03 10.42
C LEU A 434 -1.13 9.28 11.28
N LYS A 435 -1.56 10.55 11.40
CA LYS A 435 -2.76 10.90 12.16
C LYS A 435 -4.03 10.43 11.46
N ALA A 436 -4.12 10.59 10.15
CA ALA A 436 -5.21 10.08 9.32
C ALA A 436 -5.38 8.57 9.48
N ARG A 437 -4.27 7.83 9.50
CA ARG A 437 -4.26 6.38 9.76
C ARG A 437 -4.80 6.02 11.13
N ALA A 438 -4.41 6.75 12.17
CA ALA A 438 -4.90 6.50 13.53
C ALA A 438 -6.42 6.72 13.65
N LEU A 439 -6.96 7.64 12.86
CA LEU A 439 -8.40 7.96 12.81
C LEU A 439 -9.20 7.02 11.87
N SER A 440 -8.54 6.25 11.01
CA SER A 440 -9.21 5.51 9.95
C SER A 440 -10.04 4.32 10.46
N PRO A 441 -11.28 4.11 9.97
CA PRO A 441 -12.04 2.89 10.23
C PRO A 441 -11.33 1.62 9.73
N THR A 442 -10.45 1.75 8.73
CA THR A 442 -9.67 0.65 8.14
C THR A 442 -8.28 0.48 8.75
N ARG A 443 -8.01 1.07 9.93
CA ARG A 443 -6.69 1.01 10.60
C ARG A 443 -6.12 -0.40 10.80
N SER A 444 -6.98 -1.43 10.89
CA SER A 444 -6.58 -2.83 11.00
C SER A 444 -5.94 -3.39 9.73
N GLN A 445 -6.17 -2.75 8.57
CA GLN A 445 -5.66 -3.14 7.25
C GLN A 445 -4.29 -2.50 6.94
N ASN A 446 -3.60 -1.97 7.95
CA ASN A 446 -2.37 -1.22 7.77
C ASN A 446 -1.17 -2.14 7.42
N PHE A 447 -0.64 -1.98 6.20
CA PHE A 447 0.54 -2.69 5.70
C PHE A 447 1.80 -1.80 5.61
N ALA A 448 1.69 -0.48 5.81
CA ALA A 448 2.72 0.48 5.37
C ALA A 448 3.48 1.21 6.50
N THR A 449 2.97 1.29 7.73
CA THR A 449 3.57 2.17 8.77
C THR A 449 4.07 1.48 10.05
N ARG A 450 4.22 0.15 10.07
CA ARG A 450 4.82 -0.56 11.21
C ARG A 450 6.27 -0.95 10.93
N PHE A 451 7.20 -0.01 11.13
CA PHE A 451 8.64 -0.33 11.08
C PHE A 451 9.21 -0.79 12.44
N LEU A 452 8.54 -0.47 13.55
CA LEU A 452 8.92 -0.94 14.89
C LEU A 452 7.65 -1.29 15.67
N GLY A 453 7.62 -2.47 16.29
CA GLY A 453 6.55 -2.85 17.22
C GLY A 453 6.53 -1.93 18.44
N PRO A 454 5.40 -1.81 19.16
CA PRO A 454 5.36 -1.06 20.40
C PRO A 454 6.36 -1.67 21.40
N LYS A 455 7.17 -0.82 22.01
CA LYS A 455 7.99 -1.17 23.18
C LYS A 455 7.11 -1.36 24.40
#